data_AF-A0A7J8KCV0-F1
#
_entry.id   AF-A0A7J8KCV0-F1
#
_cell.length_a   1.000
_cell.length_b   1.000
_cell.length_c   1.000
_cell.angle_alpha   90.00
_cell.angle_beta   90.00
_cell.angle_gamma   90.00
#
_symmetry.space_group_name_H-M   'P 1'
#
loop_
_entity.id
_entity.type
_entity.pdbx_description
1 polymer ?
#
loop_
_entity_poly.entity_id
_entity_poly.type
_entity_poly.pdbx_seq_one_letter_code
_entity_poly.pdbx_strand_id
1 'polypeptide(L)'
;MVNEPRGHGSLNPRLEGSSSESSKDSSRCSTPGLDPERHERLKEKMRRRMESGDKWFSLEFFPPRTAQGAVNLISRFDQMGAGGPLFIDVTWHPAGDPGSDKETSSMVIASTAVNYCGLETILHMTCCRQSREEITGHLHKAKRLGLKNIMALRGDPIGDQWEDVEGGFCHAVDLVKHIRSEFGDYFDICVAACFPAYSSIKQRRDIY
;
A
#
# COMPACT_ATOMS: atom_id res chain seq x y z
N MET A 1 -73.38 -42.21 38.85
CA MET A 1 -73.60 -40.91 39.51
C MET A 1 -72.26 -40.43 40.03
N VAL A 2 -71.81 -39.29 39.51
CA VAL A 2 -70.79 -38.36 40.04
C VAL A 2 -69.33 -38.81 40.19
N ASN A 3 -68.49 -37.79 39.99
CA ASN A 3 -67.09 -37.72 39.54
C ASN A 3 -66.07 -37.58 40.68
N GLU A 4 -64.78 -37.52 40.28
CA GLU A 4 -63.62 -36.82 40.89
C GLU A 4 -62.72 -37.58 41.90
N PRO A 5 -61.46 -37.14 42.17
CA PRO A 5 -60.50 -36.35 41.35
C PRO A 5 -58.97 -36.71 41.49
N ARG A 6 -58.14 -36.01 40.67
CA ARG A 6 -56.76 -35.46 40.90
C ARG A 6 -55.56 -36.36 41.29
N GLY A 7 -54.39 -36.10 40.67
CA GLY A 7 -53.09 -36.34 41.31
C GLY A 7 -51.85 -36.37 40.41
N HIS A 8 -50.95 -35.39 40.61
CA HIS A 8 -49.58 -35.24 40.07
C HIS A 8 -48.62 -36.42 40.40
N GLY A 9 -47.53 -36.57 39.63
CA GLY A 9 -46.29 -37.11 40.22
C GLY A 9 -45.28 -37.78 39.28
N SER A 10 -44.29 -36.99 38.85
CA SER A 10 -42.91 -37.30 38.42
C SER A 10 -42.35 -38.72 38.62
N LEU A 11 -41.73 -39.29 37.58
CA LEU A 11 -40.68 -40.32 37.71
C LEU A 11 -39.67 -40.24 36.54
N ASN A 12 -38.39 -40.13 36.90
CA ASN A 12 -37.22 -40.64 36.17
C ASN A 12 -36.44 -41.46 37.22
N PRO A 13 -35.81 -42.61 36.90
CA PRO A 13 -34.51 -42.55 36.21
C PRO A 13 -34.11 -43.78 35.34
N ARG A 14 -33.17 -43.49 34.41
CA ARG A 14 -32.02 -44.27 33.88
C ARG A 14 -32.07 -45.81 33.82
N LEU A 15 -31.80 -46.34 32.61
CA LEU A 15 -30.98 -47.53 32.36
C LEU A 15 -30.08 -47.30 31.13
N GLU A 16 -28.79 -47.61 31.28
CA GLU A 16 -27.75 -47.75 30.24
C GLU A 16 -28.06 -49.00 29.37
N GLY A 17 -27.60 -49.22 28.14
CA GLY A 17 -26.73 -48.56 27.18
C GLY A 17 -26.62 -49.49 25.95
N SER A 18 -26.31 -48.98 24.75
CA SER A 18 -25.79 -49.78 23.62
C SER A 18 -25.36 -48.86 22.49
N SER A 19 -24.18 -49.17 21.96
CA SER A 19 -23.32 -48.39 21.06
C SER A 19 -23.75 -48.38 19.58
N SER A 20 -23.04 -47.55 18.80
CA SER A 20 -22.93 -47.47 17.32
C SER A 20 -24.01 -46.62 16.61
N GLU A 21 -23.74 -45.65 15.73
CA GLU A 21 -22.55 -45.13 15.03
C GLU A 21 -22.73 -43.61 14.85
N SER A 22 -21.70 -42.79 15.08
CA SER A 22 -21.74 -41.36 14.77
C SER A 22 -21.12 -41.08 13.41
N SER A 23 -21.95 -40.62 12.48
CA SER A 23 -21.52 -40.06 11.21
C SER A 23 -20.65 -38.83 11.47
N LYS A 24 -19.35 -38.95 11.20
CA LYS A 24 -18.40 -37.83 11.19
C LYS A 24 -18.66 -36.97 9.97
N ASP A 25 -19.63 -36.06 10.05
CA ASP A 25 -19.71 -34.95 9.12
C ASP A 25 -18.61 -33.94 9.51
N SER A 26 -17.43 -34.18 8.94
CA SER A 26 -16.27 -33.33 9.13
C SER A 26 -16.46 -32.15 8.19
N SER A 27 -17.06 -31.09 8.73
CA SER A 27 -17.06 -29.75 8.15
C SER A 27 -15.60 -29.32 7.95
N ARG A 28 -15.10 -29.59 6.75
CA ARG A 28 -13.82 -29.10 6.28
C ARG A 28 -13.95 -27.58 6.24
N CYS A 29 -13.42 -26.94 7.27
CA CYS A 29 -13.11 -25.53 7.26
C CYS A 29 -12.14 -25.34 6.08
N SER A 30 -12.68 -24.87 4.95
CA SER A 30 -11.88 -24.53 3.78
C SER A 30 -10.89 -23.48 4.23
N THR A 31 -9.63 -23.89 4.38
CA THR A 31 -8.52 -22.95 4.55
C THR A 31 -8.58 -22.03 3.34
N PRO A 32 -8.64 -20.69 3.49
CA PRO A 32 -8.55 -19.81 2.35
C PRO A 32 -7.26 -20.16 1.63
N GLY A 33 -7.35 -20.58 0.38
CA GLY A 33 -6.16 -20.84 -0.43
C GLY A 33 -5.28 -19.60 -0.39
N LEU A 34 -4.00 -19.79 -0.09
CA LEU A 34 -3.01 -18.73 -0.27
C LEU A 34 -3.02 -18.38 -1.75
N ASP A 35 -3.66 -17.25 -2.09
CA ASP A 35 -3.68 -16.73 -3.45
C ASP A 35 -2.23 -16.48 -3.91
N PRO A 36 -1.71 -17.23 -4.89
CA PRO A 36 -0.33 -17.07 -5.37
C PRO A 36 -0.06 -15.65 -5.88
N GLU A 37 -1.10 -14.94 -6.35
CA GLU A 37 -1.04 -13.55 -6.82
C GLU A 37 -0.65 -12.56 -5.71
N ARG A 38 -0.91 -12.89 -4.45
CA ARG A 38 -0.72 -11.98 -3.32
C ARG A 38 0.75 -11.76 -2.96
N HIS A 39 1.64 -12.64 -3.43
CA HIS A 39 3.07 -12.62 -3.12
C HIS A 39 3.96 -12.18 -4.28
N GLU A 40 3.39 -12.02 -5.48
CA GLU A 40 4.11 -11.56 -6.67
C GLU A 40 4.47 -10.07 -6.55
N ARG A 41 5.65 -9.67 -7.04
CA ARG A 41 6.10 -8.27 -7.00
C ARG A 41 5.34 -7.42 -8.01
N LEU A 42 5.23 -6.12 -7.76
CA LEU A 42 4.51 -5.21 -8.67
C LEU A 42 5.10 -5.24 -10.09
N LYS A 43 6.43 -5.27 -10.22
CA LYS A 43 7.13 -5.37 -11.52
C LYS A 43 6.74 -6.61 -12.32
N GLU A 44 6.51 -7.74 -11.64
CA GLU A 44 6.13 -9.01 -12.26
C GLU A 44 4.66 -8.99 -12.69
N LYS A 45 3.76 -8.48 -11.83
CA LYS A 45 2.34 -8.26 -12.16
C LYS A 45 2.18 -7.38 -13.40
N MET A 46 2.92 -6.28 -13.48
CA MET A 46 2.93 -5.39 -14.65
C MET A 46 3.42 -6.11 -15.91
N ARG A 47 4.57 -6.78 -15.82
CA ARG A 47 5.15 -7.53 -16.95
C ARG A 47 4.18 -8.58 -17.49
N ARG A 48 3.55 -9.37 -16.62
CA ARG A 48 2.57 -10.39 -17.01
C ARG A 48 1.40 -9.78 -17.78
N ARG A 49 0.81 -8.68 -17.28
CA ARG A 49 -0.32 -8.02 -17.96
C ARG A 49 0.09 -7.39 -19.30
N MET A 50 1.32 -6.89 -19.39
CA MET A 50 1.87 -6.41 -20.66
C MET A 50 2.06 -7.54 -21.68
N GLU A 51 2.51 -8.72 -21.24
CA GLU A 51 2.70 -9.90 -22.08
C GLU A 51 1.37 -10.55 -22.52
N SER A 52 0.37 -10.58 -21.64
CA SER A 52 -0.98 -11.08 -21.97
C SER A 52 -1.79 -10.11 -22.83
N GLY A 53 -1.39 -8.83 -22.89
CA GLY A 53 -2.13 -7.76 -23.56
C GLY A 53 -3.27 -7.18 -22.73
N ASP A 54 -3.42 -7.60 -21.47
CA ASP A 54 -4.45 -7.12 -20.57
C ASP A 54 -4.20 -5.65 -20.19
N LYS A 55 -5.24 -4.83 -20.35
CA LYS A 55 -5.20 -3.44 -19.93
C LYS A 55 -5.39 -3.34 -18.41
N TRP A 56 -4.73 -2.36 -17.82
CA TRP A 56 -4.80 -2.06 -16.40
C TRP A 56 -4.76 -0.56 -16.19
N PHE A 57 -5.17 -0.13 -15.01
CA PHE A 57 -5.15 1.27 -14.59
C PHE A 57 -4.61 1.38 -13.17
N SER A 58 -4.14 2.57 -12.82
CA SER A 58 -3.73 2.96 -11.46
C SER A 58 -4.42 4.25 -11.06
N LEU A 59 -4.34 4.59 -9.77
CA LEU A 59 -4.99 5.77 -9.20
C LEU A 59 -4.03 6.50 -8.28
N GLU A 60 -3.84 7.80 -8.52
CA GLU A 60 -2.97 8.65 -7.70
C GLU A 60 -3.78 9.51 -6.73
N PHE A 61 -3.34 9.56 -5.47
CA PHE A 61 -3.99 10.27 -4.39
C PHE A 61 -3.06 11.24 -3.67
N PHE A 62 -3.66 12.32 -3.19
CA PHE A 62 -2.97 13.32 -2.37
C PHE A 62 -3.32 13.12 -0.89
N PRO A 63 -2.33 13.11 0.00
CA PRO A 63 -2.58 13.04 1.43
C PRO A 63 -3.39 14.26 1.87
N PRO A 64 -4.48 14.08 2.61
CA PRO A 64 -5.36 15.17 3.02
C PRO A 64 -4.71 16.00 4.12
N ARG A 65 -5.10 17.26 4.24
CA ARG A 65 -4.56 18.16 5.27
C ARG A 65 -5.27 18.06 6.64
N THR A 66 -6.37 17.31 6.72
CA THR A 66 -7.20 17.19 7.94
C THR A 66 -7.50 15.74 8.28
N ALA A 67 -7.70 15.48 9.57
CA ALA A 67 -8.12 14.18 10.12
C ALA A 67 -9.35 13.61 9.40
N GLN A 68 -10.40 14.44 9.27
CA GLN A 68 -11.63 14.05 8.59
C GLN A 68 -11.38 13.71 7.11
N GLY A 69 -10.47 14.44 6.47
CA GLY A 69 -10.04 14.13 5.11
C GLY A 69 -9.35 12.76 5.01
N ALA A 70 -8.54 12.39 6.01
CA ALA A 70 -7.88 11.08 6.06
C ALA A 70 -8.90 9.95 6.16
N VAL A 71 -9.88 10.06 7.07
CA VAL A 71 -10.97 9.09 7.21
C VAL A 71 -11.79 8.96 5.92
N ASN A 72 -12.09 10.08 5.27
CA ASN A 72 -12.82 10.08 4.00
C ASN A 72 -12.01 9.43 2.88
N LEU A 73 -10.69 9.65 2.83
CA LEU A 73 -9.81 9.05 1.84
C LEU A 73 -9.71 7.53 2.01
N ILE A 74 -9.63 7.04 3.25
CA ILE A 74 -9.64 5.60 3.53
C ILE A 74 -10.95 4.97 3.02
N SER A 75 -12.09 5.61 3.29
CA SER A 75 -13.38 5.15 2.72
C SER A 75 -13.40 5.12 1.19
N ARG A 76 -12.65 6.01 0.53
CA ARG A 76 -12.51 6.02 -0.94
C ARG A 76 -11.61 4.89 -1.43
N PHE A 77 -10.56 4.53 -0.70
CA PHE A 77 -9.72 3.38 -1.05
C PHE A 77 -10.55 2.10 -1.12
N ASP A 78 -11.43 1.85 -0.15
CA ASP A 78 -12.28 0.66 -0.18
C ASP A 78 -13.24 0.67 -1.39
N GLN A 79 -13.87 1.82 -1.68
CA GLN A 79 -14.79 1.96 -2.81
C GLN A 79 -14.09 1.79 -4.15
N MET A 80 -12.93 2.42 -4.33
CA MET A 80 -12.19 2.41 -5.59
C MET A 80 -11.40 1.10 -5.77
N GLY A 81 -11.02 0.44 -4.68
CA GLY A 81 -10.42 -0.89 -4.68
C GLY A 81 -11.31 -1.94 -5.34
N ALA A 82 -12.63 -1.80 -5.22
CA ALA A 82 -13.61 -2.66 -5.92
C ALA A 82 -13.50 -2.58 -7.46
N GLY A 83 -12.94 -1.49 -8.00
CA GLY A 83 -12.66 -1.35 -9.43
C GLY A 83 -11.48 -2.18 -9.94
N GLY A 84 -10.71 -2.81 -9.03
CA GLY A 84 -9.53 -3.61 -9.37
C GLY A 84 -8.37 -2.83 -9.98
N PRO A 85 -7.96 -1.65 -9.44
CA PRO A 85 -6.73 -1.00 -9.88
C PRO A 85 -5.54 -1.93 -9.67
N LEU A 86 -4.55 -1.87 -10.57
CA LEU A 86 -3.34 -2.69 -10.41
C LEU A 86 -2.50 -2.23 -9.21
N PHE A 87 -2.45 -0.93 -8.99
CA PHE A 87 -1.82 -0.28 -7.85
C PHE A 87 -2.41 1.12 -7.65
N ILE A 88 -2.14 1.72 -6.49
CA ILE A 88 -2.40 3.11 -6.20
C ILE A 88 -1.11 3.85 -5.85
N ASP A 89 -1.12 5.17 -6.03
CA ASP A 89 0.02 6.04 -5.71
C ASP A 89 -0.37 7.03 -4.62
N VAL A 90 0.54 7.24 -3.65
CA VAL A 90 0.39 8.27 -2.62
C VAL A 90 1.50 9.29 -2.78
N THR A 91 1.11 10.52 -3.07
CA THR A 91 2.05 11.61 -3.32
C THR A 91 2.84 12.05 -2.08
N TRP A 92 3.98 12.69 -2.32
CA TRP A 92 4.91 13.14 -1.29
C TRP A 92 5.22 14.61 -1.49
N HIS A 93 4.89 15.43 -0.49
CA HIS A 93 5.19 16.84 -0.50
C HIS A 93 5.81 17.28 0.83
N PRO A 94 7.03 17.83 0.86
CA PRO A 94 7.74 18.17 2.10
C PRO A 94 6.94 19.06 3.07
N ALA A 95 6.15 20.02 2.56
CA ALA A 95 5.33 20.89 3.41
C ALA A 95 4.22 20.17 4.21
N GLY A 96 3.90 18.92 3.85
CA GLY A 96 2.92 18.09 4.55
C GLY A 96 3.49 17.25 5.70
N ASP A 97 4.78 17.38 6.01
CA ASP A 97 5.49 16.50 6.94
C ASP A 97 5.26 15.01 6.63
N PRO A 98 5.55 14.59 5.38
CA PRO A 98 5.04 13.35 4.80
C PRO A 98 5.64 12.08 5.42
N GLY A 99 6.77 12.19 6.12
CA GLY A 99 7.45 11.07 6.81
C GLY A 99 7.03 10.88 8.28
N SER A 100 6.21 11.79 8.83
CA SER A 100 5.78 11.76 10.23
C SER A 100 4.82 10.61 10.56
N ASP A 101 4.42 10.52 11.84
CA ASP A 101 3.38 9.59 12.31
C ASP A 101 1.98 10.24 12.33
N LYS A 102 1.83 11.42 11.72
CA LYS A 102 0.52 12.08 11.59
C LYS A 102 -0.37 11.24 10.68
N GLU A 103 -1.65 11.14 11.02
CA GLU A 103 -2.68 10.47 10.21
C GLU A 103 -2.84 11.06 8.81
N THR A 104 -2.44 12.31 8.63
CA THR A 104 -2.44 13.05 7.36
C THR A 104 -1.15 12.89 6.56
N SER A 105 -0.14 12.19 7.09
CA SER A 105 1.15 12.02 6.40
C SER A 105 1.04 11.03 5.24
N SER A 106 1.83 11.23 4.18
CA SER A 106 1.93 10.30 3.06
C SER A 106 2.29 8.88 3.54
N MET A 107 3.20 8.78 4.51
CA MET A 107 3.65 7.53 5.10
C MET A 107 2.49 6.73 5.73
N VAL A 108 1.68 7.38 6.57
CA VAL A 108 0.57 6.71 7.27
C VAL A 108 -0.56 6.39 6.31
N ILE A 109 -0.88 7.27 5.36
CA ILE A 109 -1.89 7.01 4.33
C ILE A 109 -1.50 5.80 3.47
N ALA A 110 -0.26 5.74 2.99
CA ALA A 110 0.22 4.61 2.19
C ALA A 110 0.28 3.30 2.99
N SER A 111 0.75 3.37 4.24
CA SER A 111 0.71 2.23 5.16
C SER A 111 -0.72 1.73 5.40
N THR A 112 -1.69 2.65 5.46
CA THR A 112 -3.09 2.30 5.69
C THR A 112 -3.68 1.57 4.48
N ALA A 113 -3.39 2.06 3.27
CA ALA A 113 -3.81 1.41 2.04
C ALA A 113 -3.28 -0.03 1.91
N VAL A 114 -2.02 -0.26 2.28
CA VAL A 114 -1.44 -1.62 2.27
C VAL A 114 -2.03 -2.52 3.35
N ASN A 115 -2.03 -2.06 4.61
CA ASN A 115 -2.31 -2.93 5.75
C ASN A 115 -3.81 -3.13 6.03
N TYR A 116 -4.65 -2.15 5.72
CA TYR A 116 -6.09 -2.20 6.02
C TYR A 116 -6.96 -2.37 4.77
N CYS A 117 -6.60 -1.72 3.65
CA CYS A 117 -7.36 -1.85 2.39
C CYS A 117 -6.83 -2.98 1.49
N GLY A 118 -5.65 -3.53 1.77
CA GLY A 118 -5.04 -4.60 0.97
C GLY A 118 -4.64 -4.17 -0.44
N LEU A 119 -4.45 -2.86 -0.67
CA LEU A 119 -4.11 -2.31 -1.97
C LEU A 119 -2.60 -2.28 -2.18
N GLU A 120 -2.16 -2.71 -3.36
CA GLU A 120 -0.79 -2.51 -3.81
C GLU A 120 -0.52 -1.00 -3.94
N THR A 121 0.43 -0.49 -3.18
CA THR A 121 0.63 0.95 -3.02
C THR A 121 2.07 1.34 -3.36
N ILE A 122 2.24 2.40 -4.14
CA ILE A 122 3.51 3.08 -4.36
C ILE A 122 3.54 4.37 -3.53
N LEU A 123 4.58 4.51 -2.72
CA LEU A 123 4.82 5.74 -1.98
C LEU A 123 5.78 6.63 -2.78
N HIS A 124 5.36 7.84 -3.10
CA HIS A 124 6.26 8.83 -3.67
C HIS A 124 7.31 9.23 -2.64
N MET A 125 8.52 9.53 -3.09
CA MET A 125 9.57 10.06 -2.24
C MET A 125 10.43 11.05 -3.04
N THR A 126 10.48 12.29 -2.57
CA THR A 126 11.28 13.34 -3.21
C THR A 126 12.62 13.50 -2.49
N CYS A 127 13.67 13.76 -3.25
CA CYS A 127 15.01 13.94 -2.69
C CYS A 127 15.39 15.41 -2.41
N CYS A 128 14.57 16.37 -2.86
CA CYS A 128 14.76 17.80 -2.63
C CYS A 128 14.79 18.16 -1.13
N ARG A 129 15.80 18.95 -0.73
CA ARG A 129 16.02 19.48 0.63
C ARG A 129 15.98 18.47 1.78
N GLN A 130 16.36 17.22 1.53
CA GLN A 130 16.49 16.21 2.58
C GLN A 130 17.92 15.69 2.64
N SER A 131 18.41 15.45 3.85
CA SER A 131 19.69 14.79 4.05
C SER A 131 19.60 13.30 3.70
N ARG A 132 20.74 12.67 3.48
CA ARG A 132 20.82 11.23 3.26
C ARG A 132 20.26 10.45 4.45
N GLU A 133 20.50 10.92 5.67
CA GLU A 133 20.06 10.28 6.91
C GLU A 133 18.53 10.31 7.05
N GLU A 134 17.90 11.44 6.71
CA GLU A 134 16.45 11.59 6.73
C GLU A 134 15.77 10.64 5.75
N ILE A 135 16.24 10.59 4.50
CA ILE A 135 15.73 9.67 3.49
C ILE A 135 15.91 8.22 3.92
N THR A 136 17.07 7.89 4.48
CA THR A 136 17.35 6.54 5.00
C THR A 136 16.37 6.17 6.12
N GLY A 137 16.10 7.11 7.04
CA GLY A 137 15.09 6.96 8.08
C GLY A 137 13.68 6.70 7.51
N HIS A 138 13.28 7.49 6.50
CA HIS A 138 11.99 7.31 5.81
C HIS A 138 11.89 5.95 5.12
N LEU A 139 12.95 5.50 4.44
CA LEU A 139 12.99 4.19 3.76
C LEU A 139 12.92 3.03 4.76
N HIS A 140 13.65 3.11 5.88
CA HIS A 140 13.53 2.11 6.95
C HIS A 140 12.13 2.07 7.53
N LYS A 141 11.50 3.23 7.74
CA LYS A 141 10.11 3.30 8.23
C LYS A 141 9.14 2.68 7.22
N ALA A 142 9.26 3.03 5.93
CA ALA A 142 8.45 2.44 4.87
C ALA A 142 8.57 0.92 4.82
N LYS A 143 9.80 0.38 4.91
CA LYS A 143 10.06 -1.06 4.98
C LYS A 143 9.38 -1.72 6.18
N ARG A 144 9.48 -1.11 7.38
CA ARG A 144 8.83 -1.64 8.59
C ARG A 144 7.31 -1.67 8.49
N LEU A 145 6.72 -0.70 7.78
CA LEU A 145 5.28 -0.61 7.54
C LEU A 145 4.79 -1.53 6.42
N GLY A 146 5.68 -2.31 5.80
CA GLY A 146 5.34 -3.27 4.75
C GLY A 146 5.25 -2.68 3.34
N LEU A 147 5.64 -1.42 3.15
CA LEU A 147 5.71 -0.83 1.81
C LEU A 147 6.85 -1.47 1.02
N LYS A 148 6.56 -1.75 -0.26
CA LYS A 148 7.49 -2.43 -1.18
C LYS A 148 7.78 -1.62 -2.45
N ASN A 149 6.94 -0.64 -2.78
CA ASN A 149 7.07 0.13 -4.01
C ASN A 149 7.33 1.60 -3.67
N ILE A 150 8.40 2.17 -4.23
CA ILE A 150 8.79 3.57 -4.03
C ILE A 150 8.88 4.26 -5.39
N MET A 151 8.26 5.43 -5.52
CA MET A 151 8.51 6.32 -6.66
C MET A 151 9.59 7.33 -6.30
N ALA A 152 10.79 7.15 -6.84
CA ALA A 152 11.92 8.03 -6.62
C ALA A 152 11.80 9.27 -7.52
N LEU A 153 11.62 10.42 -6.89
CA LEU A 153 11.43 11.71 -7.54
C LEU A 153 12.51 12.70 -7.12
N ARG A 154 12.87 13.64 -7.99
CA ARG A 154 13.70 14.78 -7.60
C ARG A 154 12.93 15.69 -6.65
N GLY A 155 11.69 16.00 -7.03
CA GLY A 155 10.90 17.07 -6.44
C GLY A 155 11.14 18.40 -7.15
N ASP A 156 10.30 19.36 -6.80
CA ASP A 156 10.34 20.72 -7.33
C ASP A 156 11.08 21.66 -6.37
N PRO A 157 11.80 22.66 -6.89
CA PRO A 157 12.36 23.72 -6.05
C PRO A 157 11.22 24.51 -5.38
N ILE A 158 11.40 24.88 -4.11
CA ILE A 158 10.49 25.79 -3.42
C ILE A 158 10.96 27.22 -3.72
N GLY A 159 10.36 27.86 -4.73
CA GLY A 159 10.76 29.17 -5.25
C GLY A 159 11.49 29.07 -6.59
N ASP A 160 12.15 30.17 -6.98
CA ASP A 160 12.79 30.29 -8.30
C ASP A 160 14.20 29.65 -8.39
N GLN A 161 14.80 29.27 -7.26
CA GLN A 161 16.16 28.75 -7.21
C GLN A 161 16.25 27.40 -6.51
N TRP A 162 17.06 26.52 -7.09
CA TRP A 162 17.45 25.26 -6.47
C TRP A 162 18.52 25.53 -5.42
N GLU A 163 18.26 25.11 -4.18
CA GLU A 163 19.23 25.17 -3.10
C GLU A 163 19.75 23.76 -2.84
N ASP A 164 21.03 23.54 -3.13
CA ASP A 164 21.70 22.30 -2.77
C ASP A 164 21.84 22.22 -1.24
N VAL A 165 21.40 21.10 -0.67
CA VAL A 165 21.67 20.77 0.72
C VAL A 165 22.97 19.97 0.78
N GLU A 166 23.89 20.40 1.64
CA GLU A 166 25.15 19.70 1.86
C GLU A 166 24.88 18.26 2.34
N GLY A 167 25.37 17.26 1.59
CA GLY A 167 25.09 15.84 1.85
C GLY A 167 23.72 15.34 1.35
N GLY A 168 22.94 16.17 0.66
CA GLY A 168 21.65 15.82 0.05
C GLY A 168 21.78 15.20 -1.36
N PHE A 169 20.64 15.06 -2.03
CA PHE A 169 20.55 14.47 -3.37
C PHE A 169 20.12 15.51 -4.41
N CYS A 170 20.92 15.68 -5.47
CA CYS A 170 20.64 16.62 -6.56
C CYS A 170 19.67 16.04 -7.61
N HIS A 171 19.69 14.71 -7.80
CA HIS A 171 18.91 14.04 -8.84
C HIS A 171 18.18 12.81 -8.31
N ALA A 172 17.05 12.48 -8.95
CA ALA A 172 16.30 11.25 -8.65
C ALA A 172 17.15 9.98 -8.82
N VAL A 173 18.13 9.99 -9.73
CA VAL A 173 19.04 8.85 -9.95
C VAL A 173 19.89 8.55 -8.71
N ASP A 174 20.24 9.56 -7.92
CA ASP A 174 21.05 9.36 -6.72
C ASP A 174 20.21 8.74 -5.60
N LEU A 175 18.93 9.10 -5.51
CA LEU A 175 17.97 8.41 -4.65
C LEU A 175 17.80 6.94 -5.04
N VAL A 176 17.69 6.63 -6.34
CA VAL A 176 17.62 5.23 -6.82
C VAL A 176 18.87 4.45 -6.41
N LYS A 177 20.07 5.02 -6.62
CA LYS A 177 21.34 4.39 -6.22
C LYS A 177 21.40 4.16 -4.72
N HIS A 178 20.97 5.13 -3.92
CA HIS A 178 20.94 5.03 -2.46
C HIS A 178 19.98 3.95 -1.96
N ILE A 179 18.76 3.87 -2.51
CA ILE A 179 17.83 2.80 -2.18
C ILE A 179 18.43 1.43 -2.51
N ARG A 180 19.10 1.32 -3.66
CA ARG A 180 19.73 0.07 -4.10
C ARG A 180 20.94 -0.33 -3.25
N SER A 181 21.75 0.61 -2.79
CA SER A 181 22.90 0.30 -1.93
C SER A 181 22.48 -0.16 -0.54
N GLU A 182 21.47 0.48 0.05
CA GLU A 182 21.05 0.19 1.44
C GLU A 182 20.06 -0.98 1.55
N PHE A 183 19.15 -1.12 0.58
CA PHE A 183 18.03 -2.06 0.66
C PHE A 183 18.06 -3.17 -0.41
N GLY A 184 19.05 -3.15 -1.31
CA GLY A 184 19.20 -4.14 -2.37
C GLY A 184 17.97 -4.21 -3.28
N ASP A 185 17.46 -5.42 -3.53
CA ASP A 185 16.26 -5.65 -4.34
C ASP A 185 14.96 -5.64 -3.51
N TYR A 186 14.96 -5.20 -2.26
CA TYR A 186 13.73 -5.21 -1.44
C TYR A 186 12.62 -4.32 -2.03
N PHE A 187 12.97 -3.11 -2.47
CA PHE A 187 12.00 -2.17 -3.05
C PHE A 187 11.92 -2.31 -4.58
N ASP A 188 10.70 -2.31 -5.12
CA ASP A 188 10.48 -1.98 -6.53
C ASP A 188 10.47 -0.46 -6.66
N ILE A 189 11.24 0.06 -7.63
CA ILE A 189 11.48 1.51 -7.75
C ILE A 189 10.97 1.98 -9.10
N CYS A 190 10.07 2.95 -9.06
CA CYS A 190 9.61 3.68 -10.23
C CYS A 190 10.29 5.06 -10.26
N VAL A 191 10.51 5.59 -11.45
CA VAL A 191 11.03 6.96 -11.66
C VAL A 191 10.08 7.71 -12.59
N ALA A 192 9.93 9.01 -12.37
CA ALA A 192 9.20 9.84 -13.32
C ALA A 192 9.99 9.97 -14.62
N ALA A 193 9.36 9.63 -15.74
CA ALA A 193 9.86 9.98 -17.06
C ALA A 193 9.22 11.31 -17.47
N CYS A 194 10.01 12.39 -17.47
CA CYS A 194 9.62 13.61 -18.16
C CYS A 194 10.06 13.46 -19.62
N PHE A 195 9.13 13.11 -20.50
CA PHE A 195 9.35 13.37 -21.92
C PHE A 195 9.27 14.88 -22.11
N PRO A 196 10.31 15.54 -22.65
CA PRO A 196 10.23 16.96 -22.92
C PRO A 196 9.12 17.18 -23.95
N ALA A 197 7.98 17.68 -23.49
CA ALA A 197 7.02 18.34 -24.35
C ALA A 197 7.77 19.57 -24.89
N TYR A 198 8.27 19.49 -26.13
CA TYR A 198 8.92 20.53 -26.95
C TYR A 198 8.90 21.95 -26.37
N SER A 199 9.64 22.16 -25.29
CA SER A 199 9.81 23.48 -24.68
C SER A 199 11.18 23.45 -24.01
N SER A 200 12.12 24.08 -24.71
CA SER A 200 13.48 24.35 -24.25
C SER A 200 14.54 23.25 -24.45
N ILE A 201 14.59 22.63 -25.64
CA ILE A 201 15.91 22.28 -26.20
C ILE A 201 16.47 23.58 -26.78
N LYS A 202 17.22 24.35 -25.98
CA LYS A 202 18.17 25.31 -26.55
C LYS A 202 19.26 24.49 -27.23
N GLN A 203 19.07 24.29 -28.52
CA GLN A 203 20.07 23.80 -29.45
C GLN A 203 21.29 24.72 -29.29
N ARG A 204 22.34 24.29 -28.56
CA ARG A 204 23.66 24.91 -28.70
C ARG A 204 24.15 24.56 -30.11
N ARG A 205 23.82 25.43 -31.06
CA ARG A 205 24.58 25.63 -32.29
C ARG A 205 25.49 26.80 -32.02
N ASP A 206 26.79 26.52 -31.95
CA ASP A 206 27.96 27.37 -32.20
C ASP A 206 29.11 26.32 -32.19
N ILE A 207 29.73 25.82 -33.28
CA ILE A 207 30.37 26.46 -34.44
C ILE A 207 31.01 27.79 -34.06
N TYR A 208 32.22 27.73 -33.48
CA TYR A 208 33.48 28.08 -34.13
C TYR A 208 34.62 27.31 -33.46
#